data_AF-A0A1I0BP56-F1
#
_entry.id   AF-A0A1I0BP56-F1
#
_cell.length_a   1.000
_cell.length_b   1.000
_cell.length_c   1.000
_cell.angle_alpha   90.00
_cell.angle_beta   90.00
_cell.angle_gamma   90.00
#
_symmetry.space_group_name_H-M   'P 1'
#
loop_
_entity.id
_entity.type
_entity.pdbx_description
1 polymer ?
#
loop_
_entity_poly.entity_id
_entity_poly.type
_entity_poly.pdbx_seq_one_letter_code
_entity_poly.pdbx_strand_id
1 'polypeptide(L)' 'MNIHPFCTNLMKYKRIQSLAEFYYRRKVGRPCFIMRQNERWTLVTLEM' A
#
# COMPACT_ATOMS: atom_id res chain seq x y z
N MET A 1 2.63 -2.11 -8.64
CA MET A 1 3.80 -2.84 -8.07
C MET A 1 3.29 -3.87 -7.07
N ASN A 2 3.67 -5.15 -7.16
CA ASN A 2 3.31 -6.13 -6.13
C ASN A 2 4.15 -5.89 -4.89
N ILE A 3 3.52 -5.61 -3.75
CA ILE A 3 4.21 -5.53 -2.47
C ILE A 3 3.99 -6.87 -1.78
N HIS A 4 5.07 -7.50 -1.34
CA HIS A 4 4.98 -8.54 -0.32
C HIS A 4 5.23 -7.90 1.04
N PRO A 5 4.18 -7.45 1.75
CA PRO A 5 4.36 -6.97 3.09
C PRO A 5 4.82 -8.16 3.95
N PHE A 6 5.97 -8.01 4.61
CA PHE A 6 6.45 -8.96 5.62
C PHE A 6 5.40 -9.20 6.73
N CYS A 7 4.51 -8.22 6.95
CA CYS A 7 3.47 -8.25 7.96
C CYS A 7 2.07 -8.05 7.36
N THR A 8 1.58 -9.08 6.67
CA THR A 8 0.22 -9.15 6.09
C THR A 8 -0.88 -8.90 7.14
N ASN A 9 -0.64 -9.33 8.39
CA ASN A 9 -1.58 -9.16 9.51
C ASN A 9 -1.69 -7.71 9.99
N LEU A 10 -0.62 -6.92 9.96
CA LEU A 10 -0.68 -5.51 10.39
C LEU A 10 -1.43 -4.64 9.38
N MET A 11 -1.36 -4.95 8.08
CA MET A 11 -2.09 -4.22 7.04
C MET A 11 -3.62 -4.39 7.13
N LYS A 12 -4.12 -5.33 7.94
CA LYS A 12 -5.56 -5.48 8.23
C LYS A 12 -6.10 -4.28 9.02
N TYR A 13 -5.25 -3.53 9.71
CA TYR A 13 -5.63 -2.34 10.45
C TYR A 13 -5.61 -1.10 9.56
N LYS A 14 -6.73 -0.38 9.48
CA LYS A 14 -6.85 0.88 8.71
C LYS A 14 -5.75 1.90 9.01
N ARG A 15 -5.29 2.00 10.27
CA ARG A 15 -4.21 2.92 10.66
C ARG A 15 -2.88 2.55 9.97
N ILE A 16 -2.54 1.26 9.91
CA ILE A 16 -1.31 0.80 9.26
C ILE A 16 -1.40 0.96 7.75
N GLN A 17 -2.56 0.67 7.16
CA GLN A 17 -2.80 0.90 5.74
C GLN A 17 -2.55 2.36 5.38
N SER A 18 -3.14 3.29 6.13
CA SER A 18 -2.97 4.74 5.90
C SER A 18 -1.53 5.22 6.13
N LEU A 19 -0.83 4.68 7.12
CA LEU A 19 0.59 4.98 7.37
C LEU A 19 1.48 4.48 6.21
N ALA A 20 1.21 3.26 5.74
CA ALA A 20 1.94 2.68 4.61
C ALA A 20 1.65 3.46 3.32
N GLU A 21 0.40 3.82 3.05
CA GLU A 21 0.03 4.69 1.92
C GLU A 21 0.76 6.03 1.98
N PHE A 22 0.82 6.66 3.16
CA PHE A 22 1.57 7.91 3.35
C PHE A 22 3.08 7.73 3.11
N TYR A 23 3.66 6.65 3.62
CA TYR A 23 5.07 6.32 3.41
C TYR A 23 5.38 6.13 1.91
N TYR A 24 4.58 5.33 1.20
CA TYR A 24 4.75 5.10 -0.23
C TYR A 24 4.48 6.36 -1.05
N ARG A 25 3.49 7.18 -0.67
CA ARG A 25 3.23 8.48 -1.30
C ARG A 25 4.42 9.42 -1.19
N ARG A 26 5.06 9.49 -0.02
CA ARG A 26 6.28 10.28 0.17
C ARG A 26 7.48 9.72 -0.60
N LYS A 27 7.63 8.40 -0.64
CA LYS A 27 8.77 7.74 -1.30
C LYS A 27 8.69 7.81 -2.83
N VAL A 28 7.51 7.60 -3.39
CA VAL A 28 7.26 7.57 -4.84
C VAL A 28 6.99 8.98 -5.39
N GLY A 29 6.59 9.93 -4.54
CA GLY A 29 6.24 11.29 -4.95
C GLY A 29 4.94 11.37 -5.75
N ARG A 30 4.15 10.29 -5.78
CA ARG A 30 2.89 10.17 -6.55
C ARG A 30 1.76 9.65 -5.67
N PRO A 31 0.49 9.96 -5.98
CA PRO A 31 -0.64 9.38 -5.28
C PRO A 31 -0.65 7.86 -5.44
N CYS A 32 -0.48 7.15 -4.33
CA CYS A 32 -0.45 5.70 -4.27
C CYS A 32 -1.49 5.23 -3.25
N PHE A 33 -2.17 4.13 -3.54
CA PHE A 33 -3.09 3.47 -2.61
C PHE A 33 -2.81 1.98 -2.51
N ILE A 34 -3.11 1.41 -1.36
CA ILE A 34 -2.87 -0.01 -1.06
C ILE A 34 -4.18 -0.76 -1.21
N MET A 35 -4.28 -1.61 -2.23
CA MET A 35 -5.45 -2.43 -2.50
C MET A 35 -5.12 -3.90 -2.27
N ARG A 36 -6.05 -4.64 -1.65
CA ARG A 36 -5.96 -6.09 -1.54
C ARG A 36 -6.82 -6.73 -2.63
N GLN A 37 -6.19 -7.37 -3.61
CA GLN A 37 -6.86 -8.13 -4.66
C GLN A 37 -6.42 -9.60 -4.60
N ASN A 38 -7.38 -10.52 -4.58
CA ASN A 38 -7.12 -11.97 -4.61
C ASN A 38 -6.07 -12.40 -3.56
N GLU A 39 -6.26 -11.91 -2.32
CA GLU A 39 -5.37 -12.09 -1.17
C GLU A 39 -3.97 -11.46 -1.27
N ARG A 40 -3.61 -10.85 -2.41
CA ARG A 40 -2.36 -10.14 -2.61
C ARG A 40 -2.51 -8.66 -2.33
N TRP A 41 -1.46 -8.08 -1.74
CA TRP A 41 -1.37 -6.65 -1.52
C TRP A 41 -0.69 -5.99 -2.73
N THR A 42 -1.41 -5.07 -3.36
CA THR A 42 -0.95 -4.37 -4.55
C THR A 42 -0.85 -2.89 -4.22
N LEU A 43 0.33 -2.31 -4.45
CA LEU A 43 0.45 -0.86 -4.53
C LEU A 43 -0.08 -0.44 -5.89
N VAL A 44 -1.18 0.29 -5.89
CA VAL A 44 -1.67 0.97 -7.07
C VAL A 44 -1.13 2.38 -7.01
N THR A 45 -0.21 2.67 -7.93
CA THR A 45 0.30 4.01 -8.19
C THR A 45 -0.56 4.61 -9.28
N LEU A 46 -1.15 5.78 -9.03
CA LEU A 46 -1.74 6.57 -10.11
C LEU A 46 -0.59 7.24 -10.85
N GLU A 47 -0.25 6.69 -12.01
CA GLU A 47 0.47 7.48 -13.02
C GLU A 47 -0.55 8.45 -13.61
N MET A 48 -0.41 9.74 -13.28
CA MET A 48 -1.06 10.82 -14.03
C MET A 48 -0.29 11.05 -15.31
#